data_AF-A0A7G8VD68-F1
#
_entry.id   AF-A0A7G8VD68-F1
#
_cell.length_a   1.000
_cell.length_b   1.000
_cell.length_c   1.000
_cell.angle_alpha   90.00
_cell.angle_beta   90.00
_cell.angle_gamma   90.00
#
_symmetry.space_group_name_H-M   'P 1'
#
loop_
_entity.id
_entity.type
_entity.pdbx_description
1 polymer ?
#
loop_
_entity_poly.entity_id
_entity_poly.type
_entity_poly.pdbx_seq_one_letter_code
_entity_poly.pdbx_strand_id
1 'polypeptide(L)' 'MAERTPESKRARRLGMLRRRAEHLQRRIVENPSRNLTYDVAELGALRWALGELDPQPKSKGGAT' A
#
# COMPACT_ATOMS: atom_id res chain seq x y z
N MET A 1 -19.86 -16.20 -17.60
CA MET A 1 -19.06 -15.51 -16.57
C MET A 1 -17.79 -15.03 -17.24
N ALA A 2 -17.58 -13.73 -17.40
CA ALA A 2 -16.40 -13.22 -18.11
C ALA A 2 -15.12 -13.55 -17.32
N GLU A 3 -14.21 -14.28 -17.94
CA GLU A 3 -12.93 -14.65 -17.34
C GLU A 3 -12.08 -13.39 -17.17
N ARG A 4 -11.70 -13.08 -15.92
CA ARG A 4 -10.99 -11.83 -15.61
C ARG A 4 -9.53 -11.93 -16.05
N THR A 5 -9.09 -10.98 -16.88
CA THR A 5 -7.70 -10.89 -17.33
C THR A 5 -6.73 -10.77 -16.14
N PRO A 6 -5.49 -11.30 -16.25
CA PRO A 6 -4.48 -11.18 -15.19
C PRO A 6 -4.24 -9.74 -14.73
N GLU A 7 -4.33 -8.78 -15.64
CA GLU A 7 -4.18 -7.35 -15.36
C GLU A 7 -5.30 -6.81 -14.46
N SER A 8 -6.56 -7.18 -14.72
CA SER A 8 -7.69 -6.79 -13.86
C SER A 8 -7.57 -7.37 -12.45
N LYS A 9 -6.99 -8.57 -12.30
CA LYS A 9 -6.70 -9.19 -10.98
C LYS A 9 -5.59 -8.42 -10.26
N ARG A 10 -4.54 -8.01 -10.97
CA ARG A 10 -3.44 -7.18 -10.44
C ARG A 10 -3.94 -5.81 -9.96
N ALA A 11 -4.70 -5.11 -10.77
CA ALA A 11 -5.27 -3.80 -10.42
C ALA A 11 -6.18 -3.89 -9.18
N ARG A 12 -7.01 -4.93 -9.10
CA ARG A 12 -7.85 -5.18 -7.91
C ARG A 12 -7.01 -5.46 -6.66
N ARG A 13 -5.94 -6.26 -6.78
CA ARG A 13 -5.03 -6.56 -5.66
C ARG A 13 -4.33 -5.30 -5.16
N LEU A 14 -3.82 -4.47 -6.07
CA LEU A 14 -3.24 -3.17 -5.75
C LEU A 14 -4.24 -2.26 -5.02
N GLY A 15 -5.46 -2.14 -5.54
CA GLY A 15 -6.50 -1.33 -4.90
C GLY A 15 -6.88 -1.83 -3.50
N MET A 16 -6.89 -3.15 -3.28
CA MET A 16 -7.12 -3.74 -1.96
C MET A 16 -5.99 -3.40 -0.98
N LEU A 17 -4.73 -3.57 -1.39
CA LEU A 17 -3.56 -3.29 -0.56
C LEU A 17 -3.49 -1.80 -0.19
N ARG A 18 -3.77 -0.89 -1.14
CA ARG A 18 -3.84 0.57 -0.89
C ARG A 18 -4.88 0.91 0.17
N ARG A 19 -6.12 0.41 0.02
CA ARG A 19 -7.19 0.64 1.01
C ARG A 19 -6.85 0.10 2.40
N ARG A 20 -6.19 -1.06 2.46
CA ARG A 20 -5.73 -1.64 3.74
C ARG A 20 -4.68 -0.76 4.41
N ALA A 21 -3.70 -0.27 3.64
CA ALA A 21 -2.68 0.65 4.15
C ALA A 21 -3.29 1.95 4.68
N GLU A 22 -4.22 2.56 3.94
CA GLU A 22 -4.95 3.77 4.37
C GLU A 22 -5.76 3.54 5.65
N HIS A 23 -6.38 2.37 5.80
CA HIS A 23 -7.14 2.02 6.99
C HIS A 23 -6.22 1.88 8.22
N LEU A 24 -5.10 1.16 8.10
CA LEU A 24 -4.13 1.00 9.19
C LEU A 24 -3.53 2.36 9.59
N GLN A 25 -3.17 3.18 8.59
CA GLN A 25 -2.66 4.53 8.85
C GLN A 25 -3.66 5.39 9.63
N ARG A 26 -4.94 5.38 9.24
CA ARG A 26 -5.99 6.07 10.01
C ARG A 26 -6.11 5.55 11.43
N ARG A 27 -6.18 4.22 11.61
CA ARG A 27 -6.26 3.62 12.95
C ARG A 27 -5.11 4.03 13.86
N ILE A 28 -3.88 4.05 13.34
CA ILE A 28 -2.68 4.47 14.07
C ILE A 28 -2.78 5.93 14.51
N VAL A 29 -3.20 6.82 13.62
CA VAL A 29 -3.34 8.26 13.91
C VAL A 29 -4.49 8.53 14.89
N GLU A 30 -5.62 7.85 14.73
CA GLU A 30 -6.82 8.06 15.55
C GLU A 30 -6.71 7.44 16.94
N ASN A 31 -5.80 6.48 17.16
CA ASN A 31 -5.67 5.75 18.43
C ASN A 31 -4.23 5.79 18.98
N PRO A 32 -3.64 6.96 19.23
CA PRO A 32 -2.24 7.10 19.64
C PRO A 32 -1.94 6.45 20.99
N SER A 33 -2.95 6.31 21.86
CA SER A 33 -2.81 5.72 23.20
C SER A 33 -2.90 4.19 23.22
N ARG A 34 -3.16 3.53 22.07
CA ARG A 34 -3.24 2.07 21.97
C ARG A 34 -1.91 1.48 21.51
N ASN A 35 -1.60 0.28 22.00
CA ASN A 35 -0.49 -0.49 21.46
C ASN A 35 -0.88 -1.03 20.06
N LEU A 36 -0.31 -0.42 19.03
CA LEU A 36 -0.55 -0.72 17.62
C LEU A 36 0.72 -1.18 16.90
N THR A 37 1.68 -1.79 17.61
CA THR A 37 2.95 -2.25 17.02
C THR A 37 2.72 -3.15 15.81
N TYR A 38 1.72 -4.04 15.85
CA TYR A 38 1.37 -4.90 14.72
C TYR A 38 0.86 -4.10 13.52
N ASP A 39 -0.05 -3.15 13.73
CA ASP A 39 -0.60 -2.31 12.65
C ASP A 39 0.50 -1.46 11.98
N VAL A 40 1.47 -0.97 12.77
CA VAL A 40 2.63 -0.23 12.26
C VAL A 40 3.52 -1.12 11.39
N ALA A 41 3.81 -2.35 11.85
CA ALA A 41 4.59 -3.31 11.07
C ALA A 41 3.86 -3.74 9.79
N GLU A 42 2.56 -4.03 9.87
CA GLU A 42 1.72 -4.38 8.71
C GLU A 42 1.68 -3.21 7.71
N LEU A 43 1.53 -1.97 8.17
CA LEU A 43 1.57 -0.78 7.32
C LEU A 43 2.91 -0.63 6.60
N GLY A 44 4.03 -0.88 7.29
CA GLY A 44 5.37 -0.87 6.69
C GLY A 44 5.51 -1.92 5.58
N ALA A 45 5.09 -3.15 5.85
CA ALA A 45 5.12 -4.24 4.86
C ALA A 45 4.24 -3.94 3.65
N LEU A 46 3.04 -3.37 3.85
CA LEU A 46 2.15 -2.98 2.77
C LEU A 46 2.73 -1.85 1.91
N ARG A 47 3.37 -0.85 2.52
CA ARG A 47 4.05 0.23 1.78
C ARG A 47 5.21 -0.29 0.95
N TRP A 48 6.01 -1.20 1.49
CA TRP A 48 7.08 -1.87 0.74
C TRP A 48 6.52 -2.67 -0.44
N ALA A 49 5.52 -3.53 -0.20
CA ALA A 49 4.90 -4.32 -1.26
C ALA A 49 4.24 -3.45 -2.34
N LEU A 50 3.63 -2.32 -1.96
CA LEU A 50 3.08 -1.36 -2.92
C LEU A 50 4.17 -0.67 -3.74
N GLY A 51 5.33 -0.35 -3.15
CA GLY A 51 6.47 0.22 -3.87
C GLY A 51 7.12 -0.74 -4.87
N GLU A 52 7.19 -2.03 -4.53
CA GLU A 52 7.66 -3.08 -5.46
C GLU A 52 6.66 -3.30 -6.61
N LEU A 53 5.36 -3.21 -6.34
CA LEU A 53 4.31 -3.44 -7.34
C LEU A 53 3.99 -2.19 -8.18
N ASP A 54 4.38 -1.01 -7.73
CA ASP A 54 4.21 0.27 -8.41
C ASP A 54 5.56 0.99 -8.45
N PRO A 55 6.47 0.57 -9.35
CA PRO A 55 7.69 1.33 -9.59
C PRO A 55 7.27 2.64 -10.23
N GLN A 56 7.01 3.66 -9.40
CA GLN A 56 7.06 5.04 -9.84
C GLN A 56 8.35 5.18 -10.65
N PRO A 57 8.31 5.74 -11.87
CA PRO A 57 9.54 6.07 -12.56
C PRO A 57 10.30 6.96 -11.57
N LYS A 58 11.48 6.49 -11.12
CA LYS A 58 12.36 7.30 -10.30
C LYS A 58 12.49 8.61 -11.06
N SER A 59 11.92 9.71 -10.54
CA SER A 59 12.27 11.04 -10.99
C SER A 59 13.74 11.24 -10.65
N LYS A 60 14.62 10.74 -11.52
CA LYS A 60 15.97 11.23 -11.67
C LYS A 60 15.84 12.59 -12.34
N GLY A 61 15.56 13.61 -11.56
CA GLY A 61 15.62 15.00 -11.99
C GLY A 61 15.83 15.86 -10.76
N GLY A 62 16.91 16.60 -10.60
CA GLY A 62 18.11 16.74 -11.41
C GLY A 62 19.09 17.48 -10.51
N ALA A 63 20.33 17.02 -10.48
CA ALA A 63 21.42 17.84 -9.97
C ALA A 63 21.69 18.92 -11.02
N THR A 64 21.33 20.17 -10.71
CA THR A 64 21.92 21.39 -11.28
C THR A 64 21.79 22.49 -10.25
#